data_AF-A0A529MEX5-F1
#
_entry.id   AF-A0A529MEX5-F1
#
_cell.length_a   1.000
_cell.length_b   1.000
_cell.length_c   1.000
_cell.angle_alpha   90.00
_cell.angle_beta   90.00
_cell.angle_gamma   90.00
#
_symmetry.space_group_name_H-M   'P 1'
#
loop_
_entity.id
_entity.type
_entity.pdbx_description
1 polymer ?
#
loop_
_entity_poly.entity_id
_entity_poly.type
_entity_poly.pdbx_seq_one_letter_code
_entity_poly.pdbx_strand_id
1 'polypeptide(L)' 'MATAQSLHQSRKRKNAVMMALCVIAAGIGLAWLALILGALLYKGLSGVNLAVFTEMTPPPGDAGGLLNAIYG' A
#
# COMPACT_ATOMS: atom_id res chain seq x y z
N MET A 1 -4.52 -49.17 10.79
CA MET A 1 -3.83 -48.34 9.76
C MET A 1 -4.76 -47.33 9.06
N ALA A 2 -6.06 -47.63 8.85
CA ALA A 2 -7.02 -46.72 8.19
C ALA A 2 -7.38 -45.43 8.97
N THR A 3 -7.36 -45.46 10.31
CA THR A 3 -7.68 -44.29 11.16
C THR A 3 -6.63 -43.18 11.09
N ALA A 4 -5.35 -43.53 10.90
CA ALA A 4 -4.28 -42.55 10.71
C ALA A 4 -4.44 -41.77 9.39
N GLN A 5 -4.93 -42.43 8.34
CA GLN A 5 -5.15 -41.83 7.01
C GLN A 5 -6.32 -40.84 7.02
N SER A 6 -7.42 -41.14 7.73
CA SER A 6 -8.59 -40.23 7.81
C SER A 6 -8.30 -38.94 8.61
N LEU A 7 -7.51 -39.03 9.68
CA LEU A 7 -7.03 -37.87 10.43
C LEU A 7 -6.08 -37.00 9.59
N HIS A 8 -5.20 -37.61 8.80
CA HIS A 8 -4.28 -36.90 7.93
C HIS A 8 -5.01 -36.10 6.83
N GLN A 9 -6.00 -36.71 6.16
CA GLN A 9 -6.84 -36.05 5.16
C GLN A 9 -7.61 -34.85 5.72
N SER A 10 -8.10 -34.99 6.96
CA SER A 10 -8.81 -33.91 7.65
C SER A 10 -7.90 -32.72 7.97
N ARG A 11 -6.66 -32.97 8.39
CA ARG A 11 -5.63 -31.93 8.63
C ARG A 11 -5.22 -31.23 7.34
N LYS A 12 -5.07 -31.98 6.24
CA LYS A 12 -4.72 -31.45 4.92
C LYS A 12 -5.78 -30.46 4.39
N ARG A 13 -7.07 -30.80 4.52
CA ARG A 13 -8.17 -29.88 4.16
C ARG A 13 -8.16 -28.61 5.01
N LYS A 14 -8.00 -28.73 6.33
CA LYS A 14 -7.93 -27.56 7.22
C LYS A 14 -6.74 -26.67 6.87
N ASN A 15 -5.58 -27.24 6.61
CA ASN A 15 -4.40 -26.49 6.20
C ASN A 15 -4.64 -25.72 4.89
N ALA A 16 -5.21 -26.38 3.87
CA ALA A 16 -5.52 -25.73 2.60
C ALA A 16 -6.51 -24.56 2.76
N VAL A 17 -7.55 -24.73 3.58
CA VAL A 17 -8.51 -23.65 3.86
C VAL A 17 -7.83 -22.49 4.58
N MET A 18 -7.04 -22.75 5.62
CA MET A 18 -6.33 -21.69 6.34
C MET A 18 -5.35 -20.95 5.44
N MET A 19 -4.61 -21.67 4.61
CA MET A 19 -3.64 -21.08 3.69
C MET A 19 -4.33 -20.21 2.62
N ALA A 20 -5.47 -20.66 2.09
CA ALA A 20 -6.27 -19.86 1.17
C ALA A 20 -6.79 -18.57 1.84
N LEU A 21 -7.30 -18.66 3.08
CA LEU A 21 -7.74 -17.49 3.84
C LEU A 21 -6.60 -16.49 4.09
N CYS A 22 -5.39 -16.96 4.43
CA CYS A 22 -4.22 -16.11 4.59
C CYS A 22 -3.84 -15.39 3.29
N VAL A 23 -3.83 -16.09 2.16
CA VAL A 23 -3.53 -15.50 0.86
C VAL A 23 -4.58 -14.46 0.47
N ILE A 24 -5.86 -14.74 0.69
CA ILE A 24 -6.95 -13.79 0.44
C ILE A 24 -6.80 -12.54 1.32
N ALA A 25 -6.56 -12.72 2.62
CA ALA A 25 -6.38 -11.62 3.55
C ALA A 25 -5.18 -10.73 3.15
N ALA A 26 -4.05 -11.34 2.79
CA ALA A 26 -2.89 -10.61 2.27
C ALA A 26 -3.21 -9.87 0.96
N GLY A 27 -3.91 -10.54 0.03
CA GLY A 27 -4.33 -9.94 -1.24
C GLY A 27 -5.22 -8.72 -1.06
N ILE A 28 -6.17 -8.76 -0.11
CA ILE A 28 -7.02 -7.61 0.23
C ILE A 28 -6.19 -6.44 0.75
N GLY A 29 -5.25 -6.71 1.66
CA GLY A 29 -4.34 -5.68 2.20
C GLY A 29 -3.48 -5.04 1.10
N LEU A 30 -2.89 -5.86 0.22
CA LEU A 30 -2.09 -5.39 -0.90
C LEU A 30 -2.91 -4.57 -1.91
N ALA A 31 -4.16 -4.97 -2.18
CA ALA A 31 -5.05 -4.21 -3.05
C ALA A 31 -5.30 -2.80 -2.49
N TRP A 32 -5.55 -2.68 -1.19
CA TRP A 32 -5.76 -1.38 -0.55
C TRP A 32 -4.50 -0.52 -0.55
N LEU A 33 -3.33 -1.12 -0.28
CA LEU A 33 -2.04 -0.45 -0.38
C LEU A 33 -1.77 0.07 -1.79
N ALA A 34 -2.05 -0.73 -2.82
CA ALA A 34 -1.90 -0.31 -4.21
C ALA A 34 -2.82 0.85 -4.57
N LEU A 35 -4.08 0.84 -4.09
CA LEU A 35 -5.01 1.96 -4.29
C LEU A 35 -4.51 3.25 -3.62
N ILE A 36 -4.07 3.17 -2.36
CA ILE A 36 -3.54 4.34 -1.64
C ILE A 36 -2.28 4.85 -2.33
N LEU A 37 -1.34 3.96 -2.66
CA LEU A 37 -0.11 4.32 -3.36
C LEU A 37 -0.42 4.98 -4.71
N GLY A 38 -1.36 4.41 -5.48
CA GLY A 38 -1.82 4.98 -6.74
C GLY A 38 -2.43 6.37 -6.56
N ALA A 39 -3.27 6.57 -5.55
CA ALA A 39 -3.85 7.89 -5.25
C ALA A 39 -2.79 8.91 -4.84
N LEU A 40 -1.80 8.50 -4.04
CA LEU A 40 -0.67 9.34 -3.64
C LEU A 40 0.21 9.70 -4.83
N LEU A 41 0.50 8.75 -5.72
CA LEU A 41 1.25 9.03 -6.94
C LEU A 41 0.48 9.98 -7.86
N TYR A 42 -0.81 9.75 -8.08
CA TYR A 42 -1.64 10.61 -8.92
C TYR A 42 -1.68 12.06 -8.38
N LYS A 43 -1.99 12.23 -7.10
CA LYS A 43 -2.05 13.55 -6.46
C LYS A 43 -0.67 14.19 -6.31
N GLY A 44 0.33 13.41 -5.91
CA GLY A 44 1.69 13.86 -5.72
C GLY A 44 2.31 14.34 -7.03
N LEU A 45 2.24 13.54 -8.10
CA LEU A 45 2.78 13.92 -9.40
C LEU A 45 2.05 15.12 -10.01
N SER A 46 0.75 15.26 -9.79
CA SER A 46 0.02 16.47 -10.22
C SER A 46 0.49 17.76 -9.53
N GLY A 47 1.09 17.64 -8.34
CA GLY A 47 1.66 18.75 -7.61
C GLY A 47 3.11 19.08 -7.98
N VAL A 48 3.80 18.22 -8.75
CA VAL A 48 5.20 18.48 -9.15
C VAL A 48 5.22 19.41 -10.35
N ASN A 49 5.73 20.61 -10.15
CA ASN A 49 5.98 21.59 -11.22
C ASN A 49 7.23 22.41 -10.91
N LEU A 50 7.62 23.30 -11.83
CA LEU A 50 8.82 24.12 -11.66
C LEU A 50 8.73 25.05 -10.43
N ALA A 51 7.54 25.58 -10.13
CA ALA A 51 7.31 26.47 -9.00
C ALA A 51 7.64 25.80 -7.65
N VAL A 52 7.39 24.49 -7.51
CA VAL A 52 7.80 23.73 -6.31
C VAL A 52 9.31 23.85 -6.03
N PHE A 53 10.14 23.95 -7.07
CA PHE A 53 11.59 24.05 -6.91
C PHE A 53 12.12 25.47 -6.91
N THR A 54 11.42 26.42 -7.56
CA THR A 54 11.91 27.79 -7.76
C THR A 54 11.27 28.83 -6.85
N GLU A 55 10.13 28.53 -6.20
CA GLU A 55 9.44 29.47 -5.33
C GLU A 55 9.65 29.16 -3.84
N MET A 56 9.64 30.21 -3.03
CA MET A 56 9.72 30.09 -1.57
C MET A 56 8.45 29.47 -1.00
N THR A 57 8.58 28.84 0.17
CA THR A 57 7.46 28.25 0.90
C THR A 57 6.58 29.33 1.49
N PRO A 58 5.34 29.50 0.99
CA PRO A 58 4.44 30.53 1.47
C PRO A 58 3.77 30.07 2.78
N PRO A 59 3.02 30.96 3.45
CA PRO A 59 2.12 30.58 4.55
C PRO A 59 1.13 29.48 4.11
N PRO A 60 0.67 28.63 5.05
CA PRO A 60 -0.26 27.54 4.73
C PRO A 60 -1.57 28.10 4.15
N GLY A 61 -1.95 27.63 2.97
CA GLY A 61 -3.15 28.07 2.24
C GLY A 61 -2.86 28.85 0.96
N ASP A 62 -1.63 29.36 0.79
CA ASP A 62 -1.19 30.04 -0.43
C ASP A 62 -0.41 29.13 -1.38
N ALA A 63 -0.46 29.46 -2.68
CA ALA A 63 0.32 28.77 -3.71
C ALA A 63 1.78 29.23 -3.67
N GLY A 64 2.72 28.27 -3.68
CA GLY A 64 4.16 28.54 -3.70
C GLY A 64 4.97 27.25 -3.66
N GLY A 65 6.27 27.35 -3.40
CA GLY A 65 7.21 26.24 -3.56
C GLY A 65 7.90 25.76 -2.29
N LEU A 66 8.94 24.94 -2.46
CA LEU A 66 9.73 24.34 -1.39
C LEU A 66 11.17 24.84 -1.41
N LEU A 67 11.47 25.96 -2.09
CA LEU A 67 12.84 26.44 -2.27
C LEU A 67 13.58 26.58 -0.95
N ASN A 68 12.95 27.19 0.07
CA ASN A 68 13.57 27.34 1.39
C ASN A 68 13.85 25.98 2.07
N ALA A 69 12.95 25.01 1.93
CA ALA A 69 13.13 23.66 2.48
C ALA A 69 14.21 22.84 1.75
N ILE A 70 14.49 23.17 0.48
CA ILE A 70 15.51 22.51 -0.35
C ILE A 70 16.91 23.06 -0.05
N TYR A 71 17.03 24.38 0.14
CA TYR A 71 18.34 25.04 0.32
C TYR A 71 18.79 25.20 1.78
N GLY A 72 17.86 25.22 2.74
CA GLY A 72 18.16 25.39 4.17
C GLY A 72 17.76 26.75 4.72
#